data_AF-A0AAE1G070-F1
#
_entry.id   AF-A0AAE1G070-F1
#
_cell.length_a   1.000
_cell.length_b   1.000
_cell.length_c   1.000
_cell.angle_alpha   90.00
_cell.angle_beta   90.00
_cell.angle_gamma   90.00
#
_symmetry.space_group_name_H-M   'P 1'
#
loop_
_entity.id
_entity.type
_entity.pdbx_description
1 polymer ?
#
loop_
_entity_poly.entity_id
_entity_poly.type
_entity_poly.pdbx_seq_one_letter_code
_entity_poly.pdbx_strand_id
1 'polypeptide(L)'
;MEQEVLTSRVDSVELESNSSSITSSSSANSDDEEEGPLLSGTGDQQASAVHALIQEWGLYVDVIGLCFDTTAANTGRCNGACILIEQKLGRDLFHLACRHHILELMLGAVFAAAASSASSGPDIKQFKSFQKQWKVLVKREFEPGLNCEEIQSLLHNDGVCPQPTVKKTIPR
;
A
#
# COMPACT_ATOMS: atom_id res chain seq x y z
N MET A 1 -5.76 47.02 10.16
CA MET A 1 -4.89 46.01 9.53
C MET A 1 -5.01 44.75 10.38
N GLU A 2 -6.06 43.98 10.12
CA GLU A 2 -6.20 42.66 10.69
C GLU A 2 -5.64 41.69 9.65
N GLN A 3 -4.60 40.95 10.03
CA GLN A 3 -4.08 39.85 9.22
C GLN A 3 -4.89 38.61 9.60
N GLU A 4 -5.71 38.15 8.66
CA GLU A 4 -6.37 36.85 8.76
C GLU A 4 -5.36 35.77 8.36
N VAL A 5 -4.97 34.93 9.31
CA VAL A 5 -4.10 33.78 9.08
C VAL A 5 -4.96 32.68 8.47
N LEU A 6 -4.88 32.53 7.15
CA LEU A 6 -5.53 31.44 6.42
C LEU A 6 -4.75 30.14 6.66
N THR A 7 -5.18 29.38 7.66
CA THR A 7 -4.73 28.00 7.89
C THR A 7 -5.43 27.11 6.85
N SER A 8 -4.71 26.74 5.79
CA SER A 8 -5.16 25.73 4.83
C SER A 8 -5.18 24.37 5.50
N ARG A 9 -6.37 23.81 5.69
CA ARG A 9 -6.56 22.43 6.12
C ARG A 9 -6.28 21.53 4.92
N VAL A 10 -5.28 20.66 5.04
CA VAL A 10 -5.03 19.59 4.04
C VAL A 10 -5.93 18.44 4.43
N ASP A 11 -7.06 18.30 3.74
CA ASP A 11 -7.96 17.17 3.95
C ASP A 11 -7.42 15.97 3.16
N SER A 12 -6.78 15.04 3.88
CA SER A 12 -6.36 13.75 3.33
C SER A 12 -7.59 12.88 3.13
N VAL A 13 -7.93 12.59 1.87
CA VAL A 13 -8.92 11.55 1.55
C VAL A 13 -8.22 10.19 1.61
N GLU A 14 -8.44 9.47 2.71
CA GLU A 14 -8.01 8.07 2.84
C GLU A 14 -9.02 7.17 2.13
N LEU A 15 -8.55 6.47 1.09
CA LEU A 15 -9.33 5.42 0.44
C LEU A 15 -9.17 4.11 1.23
N GLU A 16 -9.99 3.93 2.26
CA GLU A 16 -10.07 2.65 2.97
C GLU A 16 -10.71 1.58 2.06
N SER A 17 -9.88 0.69 1.51
CA SER A 17 -10.36 -0.50 0.81
C SER A 17 -10.84 -1.54 1.84
N ASN A 18 -12.12 -1.47 2.21
CA ASN A 18 -12.75 -2.51 3.02
C ASN A 18 -12.84 -3.84 2.25
N SER A 19 -11.88 -4.72 2.48
CA SER A 19 -11.97 -6.14 2.08
C SER A 19 -12.93 -6.87 3.04
N SER A 20 -14.21 -6.88 2.72
CA SER A 20 -15.17 -7.81 3.33
C SER A 20 -16.10 -8.34 2.25
N SER A 21 -16.03 -9.66 2.01
CA SER A 21 -16.96 -10.39 1.15
C SER A 21 -18.40 -10.17 1.62
N ILE A 22 -19.25 -9.60 0.78
CA ILE A 22 -20.68 -9.49 1.08
C ILE A 22 -21.48 -10.15 -0.05
N THR A 23 -22.11 -11.28 0.30
CA THR A 23 -23.09 -11.98 -0.52
C THR A 23 -24.39 -11.18 -0.56
N SER A 24 -24.90 -10.88 -1.75
CA SER A 24 -26.15 -10.15 -1.96
C SER A 24 -27.36 -10.96 -1.49
N SER A 25 -28.20 -10.36 -0.65
CA SER A 25 -29.62 -10.74 -0.52
C SER A 25 -30.48 -9.49 -0.68
N SER A 26 -31.24 -9.48 -1.76
CA SER A 26 -32.18 -8.44 -2.20
C SER A 26 -33.30 -8.20 -1.19
N SER A 27 -33.64 -6.93 -0.94
CA SER A 27 -35.03 -6.40 -0.93
C SER A 27 -35.02 -4.87 -0.87
N ALA A 28 -35.86 -4.25 -1.70
CA ALA A 28 -35.93 -2.82 -1.99
C ALA A 28 -36.50 -1.98 -0.83
N ASN A 29 -36.04 -0.72 -0.70
CA ASN A 29 -36.86 0.48 -0.47
C ASN A 29 -36.02 1.76 -0.68
N SER A 30 -36.72 2.85 -1.02
CA SER A 30 -36.26 4.11 -1.60
C SER A 30 -35.88 5.21 -0.58
N ASP A 31 -35.06 6.16 -1.06
CA ASP A 31 -34.84 7.54 -0.57
C ASP A 31 -33.69 7.82 0.41
N ASP A 32 -32.57 7.11 0.30
CA ASP A 32 -31.25 7.65 0.66
C ASP A 32 -30.37 7.57 -0.58
N GLU A 33 -29.74 8.67 -1.00
CA GLU A 33 -28.57 8.59 -1.89
C GLU A 33 -27.42 7.98 -1.08
N GLU A 34 -27.53 6.68 -0.87
CA GLU A 34 -26.44 5.83 -0.39
C GLU A 34 -25.49 5.70 -1.59
N GLU A 35 -24.36 6.42 -1.54
CA GLU A 35 -23.19 6.14 -2.38
C GLU A 35 -22.79 4.67 -2.15
N GLY A 36 -23.33 3.82 -3.00
CA GLY A 36 -23.26 2.38 -2.87
C GLY A 36 -21.82 1.87 -3.00
N PRO A 37 -21.50 0.69 -2.43
CA PRO A 37 -20.19 0.08 -2.57
C PRO A 37 -19.77 0.00 -4.04
N LEU A 38 -18.48 0.25 -4.33
CA LEU A 38 -17.96 0.08 -5.68
C LEU A 38 -18.30 -1.31 -6.20
N LEU A 39 -18.98 -1.36 -7.35
CA LEU A 39 -19.43 -2.59 -7.99
C LEU A 39 -18.28 -3.57 -8.28
N SER A 40 -17.04 -3.06 -8.39
CA SER A 40 -15.83 -3.86 -8.34
C SER A 40 -14.60 -3.00 -7.98
N GLY A 41 -13.55 -3.62 -7.43
CA GLY A 41 -12.30 -2.98 -6.98
C GLY A 41 -11.25 -2.83 -8.08
N THR A 42 -11.65 -2.60 -9.33
CA THR A 42 -10.69 -2.35 -10.42
C THR A 42 -10.16 -0.92 -10.34
N GLY A 43 -8.94 -0.72 -10.85
CA GLY A 43 -8.32 0.61 -10.88
C GLY A 43 -9.15 1.66 -11.63
N ASP A 44 -9.89 1.26 -12.68
CA ASP A 44 -10.77 2.16 -13.45
C ASP A 44 -11.99 2.63 -12.64
N GLN A 45 -12.62 1.72 -11.90
CA GLN A 45 -13.76 2.07 -11.04
C GLN A 45 -13.31 2.93 -9.86
N GLN A 46 -12.18 2.59 -9.23
CA GLN A 46 -11.57 3.40 -8.19
C GLN A 46 -11.23 4.81 -8.69
N ALA A 47 -10.57 4.92 -9.85
CA ALA A 47 -10.23 6.21 -10.44
C ALA A 47 -11.46 7.05 -10.79
N SER A 48 -12.51 6.42 -11.32
CA SER A 48 -13.73 7.12 -11.70
C SER A 48 -14.51 7.64 -10.49
N ALA A 49 -14.58 6.85 -9.41
CA ALA A 49 -15.20 7.28 -8.15
C ALA A 49 -14.42 8.44 -7.50
N VAL A 50 -13.09 8.32 -7.43
CA VAL A 50 -12.23 9.40 -6.89
C VAL A 50 -12.36 10.68 -7.72
N HIS A 51 -12.37 10.57 -9.04
CA HIS A 51 -12.54 11.74 -9.91
C HIS A 51 -13.90 12.41 -9.72
N ALA A 52 -14.99 11.63 -9.58
CA ALA A 52 -16.31 12.17 -9.30
C ALA A 52 -16.34 12.96 -7.99
N LEU A 53 -15.75 12.42 -6.91
CA LEU A 53 -15.62 13.12 -5.63
C LEU A 53 -14.79 14.41 -5.73
N ILE A 54 -13.67 14.39 -6.47
CA ILE A 54 -12.85 15.60 -6.71
C ILE A 54 -13.68 16.68 -7.42
N GLN A 55 -14.53 16.30 -8.37
CA GLN A 55 -15.41 17.23 -9.08
C GLN A 55 -16.53 17.76 -8.18
N GLU A 56 -17.18 16.88 -7.43
CA GLU A 56 -18.26 17.22 -6.49
C GLU A 56 -17.78 18.21 -5.43
N TRP A 57 -16.59 17.97 -4.87
CA TRP A 57 -16.02 18.81 -3.82
C TRP A 57 -15.29 20.04 -4.36
N GLY A 58 -15.18 20.19 -5.68
CA GLY A 58 -14.52 21.33 -6.32
C GLY A 58 -13.01 21.38 -6.12
N LEU A 59 -12.35 20.26 -5.81
CA LEU A 59 -10.92 20.18 -5.44
C LEU A 59 -9.98 20.01 -6.63
N TYR A 60 -10.46 20.23 -7.86
CA TYR A 60 -9.72 19.93 -9.09
C TYR A 60 -8.34 20.59 -9.14
N VAL A 61 -8.19 21.79 -8.55
CA VAL A 61 -6.91 22.51 -8.51
C VAL A 61 -6.07 22.18 -7.28
N ASP A 62 -6.70 21.80 -6.17
CA ASP A 62 -6.07 21.67 -4.85
C ASP A 62 -5.44 20.29 -4.59
N VAL A 63 -5.88 19.25 -5.32
CA VAL A 63 -5.29 17.90 -5.18
C VAL A 63 -3.89 17.86 -5.76
N ILE A 64 -2.87 17.81 -4.91
CA ILE A 64 -1.45 17.76 -5.33
C ILE A 64 -0.84 16.36 -5.31
N GLY A 65 -1.53 15.37 -4.74
CA GLY A 65 -0.99 14.02 -4.57
C GLY A 65 -2.03 12.97 -4.17
N LEU A 66 -1.63 11.70 -4.28
CA LEU A 66 -2.44 10.52 -3.98
C LEU A 66 -1.68 9.63 -2.99
N CYS A 67 -2.35 9.19 -1.92
CA CYS A 67 -1.86 8.17 -1.02
C CYS A 67 -2.61 6.85 -1.28
N PHE A 68 -1.91 5.74 -1.48
CA PHE A 68 -2.53 4.48 -1.91
C PHE A 68 -1.75 3.24 -1.43
N ASP A 69 -2.42 2.11 -1.23
CA ASP A 69 -1.77 0.80 -1.08
C ASP A 69 -1.19 0.32 -2.43
N THR A 70 -0.08 -0.43 -2.41
CA THR A 70 0.63 -0.81 -3.66
C THR A 70 0.04 -2.03 -4.38
N THR A 71 -1.27 -2.25 -4.27
CA THR A 71 -1.93 -3.28 -5.08
C THR A 71 -1.91 -2.91 -6.55
N ALA A 72 -1.96 -3.92 -7.42
CA ALA A 72 -1.93 -3.72 -8.87
C ALA A 72 -3.11 -2.88 -9.40
N ALA A 73 -4.25 -2.89 -8.70
CA ALA A 73 -5.40 -2.05 -9.03
C ALA A 73 -5.07 -0.56 -8.89
N ASN A 74 -4.24 -0.17 -7.92
CA ASN A 74 -3.82 1.22 -7.73
C ASN A 74 -2.58 1.58 -8.56
N THR A 75 -1.60 0.68 -8.69
CA THR A 75 -0.26 0.96 -9.24
C THR A 75 0.00 0.45 -10.65
N GLY A 76 -0.97 -0.26 -11.25
CA GLY A 76 -0.83 -0.82 -12.60
C GLY A 76 -0.41 0.23 -13.62
N ARG A 77 0.62 -0.07 -14.43
CA ARG A 77 1.18 0.88 -15.41
C ARG A 77 0.15 1.43 -16.40
N CYS A 78 -0.80 0.60 -16.83
CA CYS A 78 -1.80 0.96 -17.84
C CYS A 78 -3.18 1.24 -17.24
N ASN A 79 -3.58 0.45 -16.24
CA ASN A 79 -4.94 0.45 -15.67
C ASN A 79 -4.95 0.70 -14.16
N GLY A 80 -3.85 1.22 -13.61
CA GLY A 80 -3.76 1.58 -12.21
C GLY A 80 -4.58 2.84 -11.92
N ALA A 81 -5.30 2.85 -10.81
CA ALA A 81 -6.16 3.97 -10.43
C ALA A 81 -5.41 5.31 -10.46
N CYS A 82 -4.16 5.35 -9.98
CA CYS A 82 -3.38 6.58 -9.91
C CYS A 82 -3.14 7.20 -11.29
N ILE A 83 -2.71 6.38 -12.26
CA ILE A 83 -2.46 6.81 -13.65
C ILE A 83 -3.76 7.29 -14.30
N LEU A 84 -4.87 6.59 -14.05
CA LEU A 84 -6.18 6.97 -14.60
C LEU A 84 -6.71 8.27 -13.99
N ILE A 85 -6.45 8.54 -12.70
CA ILE A 85 -6.80 9.81 -12.06
C ILE A 85 -6.00 10.96 -12.67
N GLU A 86 -4.68 10.81 -12.83
CA GLU A 86 -3.83 11.83 -13.49
C GLU A 86 -4.32 12.14 -14.91
N GLN A 87 -4.69 11.11 -15.69
CA GLN A 87 -5.25 11.27 -17.03
C GLN A 87 -6.57 12.04 -17.03
N LYS A 88 -7.47 11.78 -16.07
CA LYS A 88 -8.75 12.50 -15.96
C LYS A 88 -8.56 13.95 -15.50
N LEU A 89 -7.59 14.21 -14.63
CA LEU A 89 -7.23 15.55 -14.16
C LEU A 89 -6.32 16.32 -15.13
N GLY A 90 -5.79 15.64 -16.16
CA GLY A 90 -4.89 16.24 -17.15
C GLY A 90 -3.57 16.76 -16.58
N ARG A 91 -3.12 16.22 -15.43
CA ARG A 91 -1.90 16.64 -14.75
C ARG A 91 -1.31 15.53 -13.89
N ASP A 92 0.00 15.60 -13.70
CA ASP A 92 0.74 14.69 -12.83
C ASP A 92 0.49 15.03 -11.35
N LEU A 93 0.41 14.00 -10.51
CA LEU A 93 0.20 14.09 -9.07
C LEU A 93 1.36 13.42 -8.31
N PHE A 94 1.59 13.86 -7.08
CA PHE A 94 2.58 13.21 -6.23
C PHE A 94 2.08 11.86 -5.69
N HIS A 95 2.76 10.77 -6.04
CA HIS A 95 2.40 9.42 -5.61
C HIS A 95 3.05 9.02 -4.28
N LEU A 96 2.22 8.78 -3.27
CA LEU A 96 2.58 8.36 -1.91
C LEU A 96 2.14 6.92 -1.67
N ALA A 97 3.00 5.97 -2.04
CA ALA A 97 2.77 4.57 -1.72
C ALA A 97 2.74 4.33 -0.19
N CYS A 98 1.75 3.58 0.29
CA CYS A 98 1.55 3.32 1.71
C CYS A 98 2.70 2.49 2.29
N ARG A 99 3.44 3.08 3.25
CA ARG A 99 4.56 2.42 3.92
C ARG A 99 4.15 1.15 4.67
N HIS A 100 2.93 1.11 5.23
CA HIS A 100 2.45 -0.09 5.91
C HIS A 100 2.39 -1.29 4.96
N HIS A 101 1.84 -1.08 3.77
CA HIS A 101 1.74 -2.14 2.78
C HIS A 101 3.11 -2.57 2.23
N ILE A 102 4.04 -1.61 2.05
CA ILE A 102 5.44 -1.94 1.69
C ILE A 102 6.10 -2.81 2.77
N LEU A 103 5.94 -2.45 4.05
CA LEU A 103 6.50 -3.21 5.16
C LEU A 103 5.88 -4.60 5.25
N GLU A 104 4.57 -4.72 5.03
CA GLU A 104 3.87 -6.01 4.98
C GLU A 104 4.43 -6.91 3.87
N LEU A 105 4.62 -6.40 2.65
CA LEU A 105 5.21 -7.14 1.54
C LEU A 105 6.63 -7.61 1.85
N MET A 106 7.45 -6.73 2.43
CA MET A 106 8.83 -7.07 2.83
C MET A 106 8.86 -8.16 3.91
N LEU A 107 8.03 -8.02 4.94
CA LEU A 107 7.90 -9.02 6.00
C LEU A 107 7.37 -10.34 5.45
N GLY A 108 6.40 -10.31 4.54
CA GLY A 108 5.89 -11.50 3.86
C GLY A 108 6.97 -12.22 3.05
N ALA A 109 7.80 -11.48 2.31
CA ALA A 109 8.90 -12.04 1.53
C ALA A 109 10.00 -12.65 2.43
N VAL A 110 10.40 -11.93 3.48
CA VAL A 110 11.37 -12.43 4.47
C VAL A 110 10.83 -13.68 5.16
N PHE A 111 9.56 -13.67 5.55
CA PHE A 111 8.92 -14.82 6.15
C PHE A 111 8.89 -16.00 5.19
N ALA A 112 8.51 -15.81 3.92
CA ALA A 112 8.51 -16.87 2.91
C ALA A 112 9.90 -17.46 2.67
N ALA A 113 10.96 -16.64 2.71
CA ALA A 113 12.33 -17.07 2.54
C ALA A 113 12.90 -17.79 3.79
N ALA A 114 12.58 -17.30 4.98
CA ALA A 114 13.08 -17.82 6.24
C ALA A 114 12.29 -19.04 6.76
N ALA A 115 10.99 -19.10 6.45
CA ALA A 115 10.14 -20.20 6.87
C ALA A 115 10.43 -21.44 6.02
N SER A 116 10.99 -22.46 6.65
CA SER A 116 11.32 -23.75 6.03
C SER A 116 10.10 -24.58 5.60
N SER A 117 8.87 -24.07 5.82
CA SER A 117 7.63 -24.77 5.54
C SER A 117 6.57 -23.80 5.03
N ALA A 118 6.01 -24.09 3.85
CA ALA A 118 4.80 -23.46 3.35
C ALA A 118 3.65 -23.75 4.34
N SER A 119 3.30 -22.77 5.16
CA SER A 119 2.16 -22.86 6.07
C SER A 119 1.13 -21.84 5.64
N SER A 120 0.02 -22.32 5.08
CA SER A 120 -1.09 -21.49 4.58
C SER A 120 -2.12 -21.15 5.66
N GLY A 121 -1.81 -21.38 6.95
CA GLY A 121 -2.76 -21.23 8.05
C GLY A 121 -2.28 -20.27 9.14
N PRO A 122 -3.19 -19.68 9.93
CA PRO A 122 -2.86 -18.77 11.04
C PRO A 122 -2.10 -19.45 12.21
N ASP A 123 -1.96 -20.77 12.13
CA ASP A 123 -1.39 -21.64 13.16
C ASP A 123 0.11 -21.93 12.97
N ILE A 124 0.85 -20.93 12.49
CA ILE A 124 2.30 -21.00 12.40
C ILE A 124 2.86 -21.03 13.83
N LYS A 125 3.45 -22.16 14.21
CA LYS A 125 4.00 -22.38 15.56
C LYS A 125 4.99 -21.28 15.97
N GLN A 126 5.75 -20.77 15.01
CA GLN A 126 6.69 -19.66 15.19
C GLN A 126 5.96 -18.39 15.67
N PHE A 127 4.84 -18.00 15.05
CA PHE A 127 4.06 -16.83 15.47
C PHE A 127 3.38 -17.04 16.83
N LYS A 128 2.85 -18.23 17.11
CA LYS A 128 2.31 -18.55 18.44
C LYS A 128 3.38 -18.52 19.53
N SER A 129 4.59 -19.01 19.23
CA SER A 129 5.74 -18.95 20.15
C SER A 129 6.18 -17.51 20.37
N PHE A 130 6.29 -16.73 19.29
CA PHE A 130 6.61 -15.31 19.36
C PHE A 130 5.57 -14.53 20.18
N GLN A 131 4.28 -14.74 19.95
CA GLN A 131 3.20 -14.11 20.71
C GLN A 131 3.28 -14.40 22.22
N LYS A 132 3.64 -15.64 22.60
CA LYS A 132 3.86 -16.01 24.01
C LYS A 132 5.09 -15.30 24.59
N GLN A 133 6.19 -15.27 23.84
CA GLN A 133 7.44 -14.63 24.26
C GLN A 133 7.36 -13.10 24.26
N TRP A 134 6.47 -12.51 23.45
CA TRP A 134 6.30 -11.06 23.32
C TRP A 134 6.05 -10.35 24.65
N LYS A 135 5.36 -11.00 25.59
CA LYS A 135 5.12 -10.46 26.94
C LYS A 135 6.37 -10.41 27.82
N VAL A 136 7.36 -11.24 27.51
CA VAL A 136 8.61 -11.42 28.29
C VAL A 136 9.78 -10.68 27.63
N LEU A 137 9.66 -10.34 26.35
CA LEU A 137 10.71 -9.61 25.62
C LEU A 137 10.91 -8.21 26.21
N VAL A 138 12.12 -7.96 26.70
CA VAL A 138 12.54 -6.66 27.22
C VAL A 138 12.91 -5.76 26.04
N LYS A 139 11.94 -4.99 25.55
CA LYS A 139 12.08 -4.19 24.31
C LYS A 139 13.26 -3.21 24.31
N ARG A 140 13.67 -2.74 25.49
CA ARG A 140 14.82 -1.84 25.68
C ARG A 140 16.19 -2.50 25.49
N GLU A 141 16.25 -3.82 25.38
CA GLU A 141 17.48 -4.57 25.14
C GLU A 141 17.70 -4.86 23.65
N PHE A 142 16.77 -4.44 22.79
CA PHE A 142 16.87 -4.59 21.34
C PHE A 142 17.22 -3.26 20.71
N GLU A 143 18.28 -3.26 19.91
CA GLU A 143 18.64 -2.16 19.05
C GLU A 143 18.03 -2.36 17.66
N PRO A 144 17.74 -1.27 16.90
CA PRO A 144 17.40 -1.37 15.49
C PRO A 144 18.41 -2.28 14.76
N GLY A 145 17.94 -3.19 13.91
CA GLY A 145 18.82 -4.06 13.13
C GLY A 145 19.82 -3.29 12.26
N LEU A 146 19.53 -2.03 11.94
CA LEU A 146 20.45 -1.11 11.28
C LEU A 146 21.74 -0.81 12.09
N ASN A 147 21.75 -1.07 13.39
CA ASN A 147 22.93 -0.94 14.26
C ASN A 147 23.75 -2.24 14.31
N CYS A 148 23.27 -3.33 13.72
CA CYS A 148 24.04 -4.58 13.61
C CYS A 148 25.09 -4.43 12.49
N GLU A 149 26.36 -4.62 12.80
CA GLU A 149 27.48 -4.52 11.84
C GLU A 149 27.28 -5.43 10.62
N GLU A 150 26.74 -6.64 10.81
CA GLU A 150 26.44 -7.58 9.73
C GLU A 150 25.39 -7.01 8.76
N ILE A 151 24.30 -6.43 9.28
CA ILE A 151 23.26 -5.80 8.47
C ILE A 151 23.80 -4.54 7.80
N GLN A 152 24.60 -3.72 8.51
CA GLN A 152 25.25 -2.56 7.91
C GLN A 152 26.13 -2.96 6.74
N SER A 153 26.90 -4.04 6.85
CA SER A 153 27.76 -4.49 5.75
C SER A 153 26.99 -4.87 4.48
N LEU A 154 25.76 -5.38 4.62
CA LEU A 154 24.88 -5.69 3.48
C LEU A 154 24.23 -4.45 2.85
N LEU A 155 24.02 -3.39 3.65
CA LEU A 155 23.42 -2.13 3.20
C LEU A 155 24.45 -1.20 2.54
N HIS A 156 25.72 -1.24 2.95
CA HIS A 156 26.82 -0.45 2.39
C HIS A 156 27.37 -1.02 1.07
N ASN A 157 26.52 -1.65 0.26
CA ASN A 157 26.93 -2.10 -1.06
C ASN A 157 27.12 -0.85 -1.96
N ASP A 158 28.37 -0.41 -2.10
CA ASP A 158 28.81 0.74 -2.90
C ASP A 158 28.42 0.58 -4.37
N GLY A 159 27.15 0.82 -4.73
CA GLY A 159 26.69 1.06 -6.10
C GLY A 159 26.94 -0.05 -7.14
N VAL A 160 27.53 -1.19 -6.81
CA VAL A 160 27.73 -2.29 -7.75
C VAL A 160 26.55 -3.24 -7.61
N CYS A 161 25.55 -3.05 -8.46
CA CYS A 161 24.56 -4.07 -8.75
C CYS A 161 25.31 -5.33 -9.23
N PRO A 162 25.30 -6.45 -8.48
CA PRO A 162 25.95 -7.67 -8.94
C PRO A 162 25.22 -8.16 -10.19
N GLN A 163 25.88 -8.02 -11.33
CA GLN A 163 25.36 -8.51 -12.60
C GLN A 163 25.25 -10.03 -12.52
N PRO A 164 24.12 -10.63 -12.95
CA PRO A 164 23.97 -12.07 -12.98
C PRO A 164 25.03 -12.66 -13.92
N THR A 165 25.99 -13.40 -13.35
CA THR A 165 26.95 -14.18 -14.13
C THR A 165 26.22 -15.34 -14.79
N VAL A 166 25.69 -15.12 -15.99
CA VAL A 166 25.19 -16.19 -16.85
C VAL A 166 26.39 -17.02 -17.28
N LYS A 167 26.64 -18.15 -16.60
CA LYS A 167 27.49 -19.22 -17.16
C LYS A 167 26.76 -19.79 -18.37
N LYS A 168 27.02 -19.22 -19.56
CA LYS A 168 26.64 -19.83 -20.83
C LYS A 168 27.52 -21.06 -21.05
N THR A 169 27.11 -22.19 -20.49
CA THR A 169 27.52 -23.49 -21.02
C THR A 169 26.43 -23.91 -21.99
N ILE A 170 26.65 -23.63 -23.27
CA ILE A 170 25.85 -24.23 -24.36
C ILE A 170 26.42 -25.62 -24.58
N PRO A 171 25.69 -26.72 -24.32
CA PRO A 171 26.12 -28.04 -24.76
C PRO A 171 25.95 -28.12 -26.28
N ARG A 172 26.94 -28.70 -26.95
CA ARG A 172 26.92 -29.02 -28.38
C ARG A 172 26.09 -30.28 -28.62
#